data_AF-A0A6I3ELK4-F1
#
_entry.id   AF-A0A6I3ELK4-F1
#
_cell.length_a   1.000
_cell.length_b   1.000
_cell.length_c   1.000
_cell.angle_alpha   90.00
_cell.angle_beta   90.00
_cell.angle_gamma   90.00
#
_symmetry.space_group_name_H-M   'P 1'
#
loop_
_entity.id
_entity.type
_entity.pdbx_description
1 polymer ?
#
loop_
_entity_poly.entity_id
_entity_poly.type
_entity_poly.pdbx_seq_one_letter_code
_entity_poly.pdbx_strand_id
1 'polypeptide(L)'
;MSKVPQEAIAVGVAGALLGGITGRIVGFPVLGTAIGAISGAVSGARRMYDWKSPRGIGAFVLDHTWALATTSAAVVATGINAATGAQIDESLTTRQNRMTFDKGLVLRRGFAVTFGYVVNGAADQDGTINERRRKLVTHHEDQHVWQARFFGPIYPAAYAGWFAIGSIVATAKWLMHGRATKLSDEIDATAYYRNPFEWHAYTCDDNWPPHGVDATKVWAKPFRGSSKSPSSPR
;
A
#
# COMPACT_ATOMS: atom_id res chain seq x y z
N MET A 1 -12.47 32.22 -1.11
CA MET A 1 -13.07 30.90 -1.41
C MET A 1 -12.15 30.20 -2.41
N SER A 2 -11.39 29.17 -1.99
CA SER A 2 -10.59 28.39 -2.95
C SER A 2 -11.55 27.68 -3.90
N LYS A 3 -11.33 27.83 -5.21
CA LYS A 3 -12.12 27.09 -6.20
C LYS A 3 -11.84 25.61 -5.97
N VAL A 4 -12.89 24.83 -5.70
CA VAL A 4 -12.77 23.37 -5.71
C VAL A 4 -12.19 22.97 -7.07
N PRO A 5 -11.07 22.24 -7.13
CA PRO A 5 -10.47 21.86 -8.40
C PRO A 5 -11.51 21.12 -9.25
N GLN A 6 -11.69 21.52 -10.51
CA GLN A 6 -12.65 20.86 -11.43
C GLN A 6 -12.44 19.34 -11.48
N GLU A 7 -11.19 18.90 -11.35
CA GLU A 7 -10.83 17.50 -11.27
C GLU A 7 -11.42 16.79 -10.03
N ALA A 8 -11.48 17.44 -8.86
CA ALA A 8 -12.11 16.86 -7.68
C ALA A 8 -13.60 16.56 -7.93
N ILE A 9 -14.31 17.46 -8.62
CA ILE A 9 -15.72 17.26 -8.96
C ILE A 9 -15.87 16.12 -9.97
N ALA A 10 -15.12 16.17 -11.07
CA ALA A 10 -15.22 15.18 -12.14
C ALA A 10 -14.86 13.76 -11.66
N VAL A 11 -13.75 13.63 -10.92
CA VAL A 11 -13.27 12.35 -10.39
C VAL A 11 -14.17 11.87 -9.25
N GLY A 12 -14.71 12.77 -8.42
CA GLY A 12 -15.72 12.44 -7.41
C GLY A 12 -17.00 11.87 -8.03
N VAL A 13 -17.56 12.52 -9.05
CA VAL A 13 -18.77 12.01 -9.74
C VAL A 13 -18.49 10.69 -10.44
N ALA A 14 -17.40 10.57 -11.20
CA ALA A 14 -17.04 9.33 -11.87
C ALA A 14 -16.79 8.19 -10.87
N GLY A 15 -16.11 8.49 -9.76
CA GLY A 15 -15.86 7.56 -8.67
C GLY A 15 -17.15 7.09 -8.01
N ALA A 16 -18.11 8.00 -7.77
CA ALA A 16 -19.43 7.69 -7.23
C ALA A 16 -20.21 6.72 -8.14
N LEU A 17 -20.17 6.93 -9.46
CA LEU A 17 -20.84 6.06 -10.43
C LEU A 17 -20.22 4.66 -10.44
N LEU A 18 -18.89 4.56 -10.58
CA LEU A 18 -18.18 3.28 -10.59
C LEU A 18 -18.34 2.52 -9.27
N GLY A 19 -18.21 3.23 -8.15
CA GLY A 19 -18.38 2.69 -6.81
C GLY A 19 -19.83 2.24 -6.57
N GLY A 20 -20.82 2.99 -7.05
CA GLY A 20 -22.23 2.63 -6.94
C GLY A 20 -22.61 1.40 -7.76
N ILE A 21 -22.10 1.29 -8.99
CA ILE A 21 -22.27 0.10 -9.84
C ILE A 21 -21.68 -1.13 -9.15
N THR A 22 -20.45 -1.02 -8.66
CA THR A 22 -19.77 -2.12 -7.96
C THR A 22 -20.47 -2.47 -6.65
N GLY A 23 -20.82 -1.46 -5.85
CA GLY A 23 -21.58 -1.61 -4.62
C GLY A 23 -22.89 -2.34 -4.84
N ARG A 24 -23.59 -2.05 -5.94
CA ARG A 24 -24.82 -2.77 -6.32
C ARG A 24 -24.59 -4.26 -6.54
N ILE A 25 -23.50 -4.65 -7.19
CA ILE A 25 -23.16 -6.06 -7.45
C ILE A 25 -22.98 -6.83 -6.14
N VAL A 26 -22.40 -6.19 -5.12
CA VAL A 26 -22.13 -6.81 -3.81
C VAL A 26 -23.19 -6.51 -2.74
N GLY A 27 -24.32 -5.89 -3.11
CA GLY A 27 -25.46 -5.64 -2.22
C GLY A 27 -25.39 -4.35 -1.38
N PHE A 28 -24.41 -3.48 -1.59
CA PHE A 28 -24.21 -2.22 -0.85
C PHE A 28 -24.05 -1.00 -1.76
N PRO A 29 -25.04 -0.66 -2.62
CA PRO A 29 -24.91 0.42 -3.61
C PRO A 29 -24.66 1.79 -2.98
N VAL A 30 -25.38 2.14 -1.91
CA VAL A 30 -25.22 3.44 -1.23
C VAL A 30 -23.81 3.61 -0.67
N LEU A 31 -23.29 2.57 -0.01
CA LEU A 31 -21.94 2.59 0.55
C LEU A 31 -20.89 2.68 -0.56
N GLY A 32 -21.04 1.89 -1.64
CA GLY A 32 -20.15 1.94 -2.79
C GLY A 32 -20.12 3.33 -3.45
N THR A 33 -21.28 3.96 -3.65
CA THR A 33 -21.39 5.33 -4.16
C THR A 33 -20.68 6.32 -3.26
N ALA A 34 -20.91 6.26 -1.93
CA ALA A 34 -20.30 7.19 -0.98
C ALA A 34 -18.78 7.06 -0.94
N ILE A 35 -18.26 5.83 -0.88
CA ILE A 35 -16.82 5.55 -0.88
C ILE A 35 -16.18 6.04 -2.18
N GLY A 36 -16.79 5.73 -3.32
CA GLY A 36 -16.31 6.17 -4.62
C GLY A 36 -16.33 7.69 -4.79
N ALA A 37 -17.37 8.36 -4.28
CA ALA A 37 -17.47 9.81 -4.31
C ALA A 37 -16.36 10.48 -3.46
N ILE A 38 -16.18 10.02 -2.22
CA ILE A 38 -15.19 10.57 -1.29
C ILE A 38 -13.79 10.30 -1.81
N SER A 39 -13.48 9.06 -2.17
CA SER A 39 -12.18 8.68 -2.72
C SER A 39 -11.86 9.48 -3.99
N GLY A 40 -12.82 9.57 -4.92
CA GLY A 40 -12.67 10.31 -6.16
C GLY A 40 -12.45 11.81 -5.94
N ALA A 41 -13.20 12.43 -5.03
CA ALA A 41 -13.06 13.85 -4.74
C ALA A 41 -11.71 14.18 -4.09
N VAL A 42 -11.26 13.40 -3.10
CA VAL A 42 -9.98 13.62 -2.43
C VAL A 42 -8.82 13.38 -3.41
N SER A 43 -8.85 12.27 -4.16
CA SER A 43 -7.81 11.96 -5.15
C SER A 43 -7.75 12.99 -6.29
N GLY A 44 -8.90 13.48 -6.77
CA GLY A 44 -8.97 14.54 -7.77
C GLY A 44 -8.50 15.90 -7.24
N ALA A 45 -8.80 16.24 -5.99
CA ALA A 45 -8.29 17.46 -5.34
C ALA A 45 -6.77 17.45 -5.22
N ARG A 46 -6.16 16.27 -5.08
CA ARG A 46 -4.71 16.05 -5.04
C ARG A 46 -4.09 15.67 -6.39
N ARG A 47 -4.89 15.68 -7.47
CA ARG A 47 -4.45 15.36 -8.83
C ARG A 47 -3.65 14.04 -8.87
N MET A 48 -4.12 13.04 -8.14
CA MET A 48 -3.37 11.82 -7.83
C MET A 48 -3.08 10.99 -9.09
N TYR A 49 -4.08 10.79 -9.95
CA TYR A 49 -3.96 9.91 -11.11
C TYR A 49 -3.22 10.58 -12.27
N ASP A 50 -2.33 9.85 -12.93
CA ASP A 50 -1.72 10.27 -14.18
C ASP A 50 -2.63 9.98 -15.37
N TRP A 51 -3.51 10.94 -15.68
CA TRP A 51 -4.46 10.84 -16.78
C TRP A 51 -3.80 10.75 -18.18
N LYS A 52 -2.51 11.08 -18.31
CA LYS A 52 -1.79 10.95 -19.58
C LYS A 52 -1.31 9.52 -19.83
N SER A 53 -1.41 8.65 -18.84
CA SER A 53 -0.94 7.27 -18.91
C SER A 53 -2.09 6.27 -18.79
N PRO A 54 -2.10 5.20 -19.61
CA PRO A 54 -3.02 4.08 -19.41
C PRO A 54 -2.95 3.50 -18.00
N ARG A 55 -1.77 3.54 -17.37
CA ARG A 55 -1.57 3.11 -15.97
C ARG A 55 -2.39 3.96 -15.00
N GLY A 56 -2.49 5.27 -15.21
CA GLY A 56 -3.27 6.14 -14.33
C GLY A 56 -4.78 6.03 -14.54
N ILE A 57 -5.22 5.87 -15.78
CA ILE A 57 -6.62 5.55 -16.09
C ILE A 57 -7.02 4.21 -15.44
N GLY A 58 -6.18 3.18 -15.63
CA GLY A 58 -6.39 1.86 -15.03
C GLY A 58 -6.41 1.91 -13.51
N ALA A 59 -5.50 2.66 -12.88
CA ALA A 59 -5.49 2.87 -11.44
C ALA A 59 -6.82 3.44 -10.93
N PHE A 60 -7.34 4.50 -11.57
CA PHE A 60 -8.61 5.10 -11.20
C PHE A 60 -9.78 4.11 -11.31
N VAL A 61 -9.88 3.41 -12.44
CA VAL A 61 -10.97 2.45 -12.68
C VAL A 61 -10.92 1.33 -11.65
N LEU A 62 -9.74 0.75 -11.39
CA LEU A 62 -9.57 -0.34 -10.44
C LEU A 62 -9.92 0.11 -9.02
N ASP A 63 -9.42 1.27 -8.58
CA ASP A 63 -9.67 1.81 -7.23
C ASP A 63 -11.17 2.02 -6.97
N HIS A 64 -11.97 2.34 -8.00
CA HIS A 64 -13.41 2.59 -7.86
C HIS A 64 -14.28 1.42 -8.34
N THR A 65 -13.69 0.28 -8.68
CA THR A 65 -14.42 -0.94 -9.04
C THR A 65 -13.86 -2.15 -8.30
N TRP A 66 -12.96 -2.90 -8.92
CA TRP A 66 -12.43 -4.15 -8.40
C TRP A 66 -11.74 -4.00 -7.03
N ALA A 67 -11.00 -2.92 -6.82
CA ALA A 67 -10.27 -2.65 -5.58
C ALA A 67 -11.07 -1.81 -4.57
N LEU A 68 -12.39 -1.64 -4.77
CA LEU A 68 -13.23 -0.78 -3.93
C LEU A 68 -13.14 -1.14 -2.45
N ALA A 69 -13.02 -2.43 -2.11
CA ALA A 69 -12.83 -2.88 -0.73
C ALA A 69 -11.55 -2.30 -0.07
N THR A 70 -10.43 -2.31 -0.80
CA THR A 70 -9.17 -1.71 -0.31
C THR A 70 -9.20 -0.17 -0.38
N THR A 71 -9.96 0.40 -1.32
CA THR A 71 -10.25 1.84 -1.37
C THR A 71 -11.05 2.31 -0.16
N SER A 72 -11.96 1.49 0.37
CA SER A 72 -12.63 1.78 1.65
C SER A 72 -11.63 1.98 2.78
N ALA A 73 -10.62 1.10 2.87
CA ALA A 73 -9.54 1.24 3.85
C ALA A 73 -8.70 2.50 3.60
N ALA A 74 -8.45 2.86 2.33
CA ALA A 74 -7.77 4.10 1.95
C ALA A 74 -8.53 5.36 2.41
N VAL A 75 -9.86 5.37 2.26
CA VAL A 75 -10.74 6.46 2.73
C VAL A 75 -10.67 6.59 4.26
N VAL A 76 -10.73 5.47 4.99
CA VAL A 76 -10.58 5.46 6.45
C VAL A 76 -9.20 5.98 6.86
N ALA A 77 -8.13 5.49 6.24
CA ALA A 77 -6.76 5.93 6.52
C ALA A 77 -6.60 7.44 6.28
N THR A 78 -7.15 7.95 5.17
CA THR A 78 -7.14 9.39 4.86
C THR A 78 -7.88 10.21 5.93
N GLY A 79 -9.04 9.73 6.40
CA GLY A 79 -9.78 10.38 7.49
C GLY A 79 -9.00 10.44 8.79
N ILE A 80 -8.36 9.33 9.19
CA ILE A 80 -7.50 9.26 10.38
C ILE A 80 -6.30 10.19 10.24
N ASN A 81 -5.65 10.21 9.07
CA ASN A 81 -4.51 11.08 8.79
C ASN A 81 -4.89 12.56 8.86
N ALA A 82 -6.05 12.92 8.32
CA ALA A 82 -6.56 14.28 8.42
C ALA A 82 -6.81 14.68 9.88
N ALA A 83 -7.40 13.78 10.69
CA ALA A 83 -7.66 14.02 12.10
C ALA A 83 -6.38 14.11 12.96
N THR A 84 -5.30 13.44 12.54
CA THR A 84 -4.01 13.41 13.27
C THR A 84 -3.00 14.43 12.75
N GLY A 85 -3.35 15.22 11.72
CA GLY A 85 -2.50 16.27 11.16
C GLY A 85 -1.34 15.75 10.30
N ALA A 86 -1.40 14.50 9.81
CA ALA A 86 -0.43 13.99 8.86
C ALA A 86 -0.50 14.78 7.54
N GLN A 87 0.65 15.04 6.93
CA GLN A 87 0.75 15.88 5.75
C GLN A 87 0.93 15.02 4.50
N ILE A 88 0.32 15.44 3.40
CA ILE A 88 0.48 14.79 2.10
C ILE A 88 1.79 15.28 1.49
N ASP A 89 2.64 14.34 1.05
CA ASP A 89 3.78 14.66 0.20
C ASP A 89 3.29 14.78 -1.25
N GLU A 90 3.22 16.02 -1.74
CA GLU A 90 2.73 16.29 -3.11
C GLU A 90 3.68 15.74 -4.19
N SER A 91 4.98 15.64 -3.92
CA SER A 91 5.97 15.08 -4.86
C SER A 91 5.77 13.58 -5.10
N LEU A 92 5.24 12.87 -4.10
CA LEU A 92 4.94 11.45 -4.15
C LEU A 92 3.47 11.13 -4.43
N THR A 93 2.62 12.16 -4.51
CA THR A 93 1.18 12.03 -4.73
C THR A 93 0.72 12.52 -6.10
N THR A 94 1.10 13.74 -6.48
CA THR A 94 0.59 14.38 -7.70
C THR A 94 1.04 13.61 -8.94
N ARG A 95 0.08 13.08 -9.71
CA ARG A 95 0.30 12.26 -10.92
C ARG A 95 1.15 11.00 -10.65
N GLN A 96 1.14 10.48 -9.42
CA GLN A 96 1.88 9.27 -9.04
C GLN A 96 0.99 8.03 -8.89
N ASN A 97 -0.33 8.17 -9.09
CA ASN A 97 -1.31 7.09 -8.92
C ASN A 97 -1.32 6.49 -7.51
N ARG A 98 -0.90 7.25 -6.49
CA ARG A 98 -0.97 6.90 -5.07
C ARG A 98 -1.02 8.17 -4.24
N MET A 99 -1.49 8.08 -3.01
CA MET A 99 -1.50 9.20 -2.07
C MET A 99 -0.56 8.90 -0.92
N THR A 100 0.45 9.73 -0.74
CA THR A 100 1.51 9.48 0.23
C THR A 100 1.46 10.51 1.35
N PHE A 101 1.39 10.02 2.60
CA PHE A 101 1.51 10.83 3.79
C PHE A 101 2.91 10.68 4.40
N ASP A 102 3.46 11.79 4.90
CA ASP A 102 4.74 11.82 5.60
C ASP A 102 4.71 10.92 6.86
N LYS A 103 3.62 10.99 7.61
CA LYS A 103 3.31 10.24 8.83
C LYS A 103 1.95 9.56 8.62
N GLY A 104 1.14 9.47 9.68
CA GLY A 104 -0.21 8.93 9.63
C GLY A 104 -0.34 7.56 10.26
N LEU A 105 -1.37 6.84 9.86
CA LEU A 105 -1.71 5.53 10.39
C LEU A 105 -0.63 4.50 10.02
N VAL A 106 0.20 4.12 11.01
CA VAL A 106 1.23 3.07 10.87
C VAL A 106 1.00 1.96 11.89
N LEU A 107 1.20 0.70 11.48
CA LEU A 107 1.05 -0.47 12.37
C LEU A 107 2.27 -0.68 13.26
N ARG A 108 3.45 -0.28 12.79
CA ARG A 108 4.73 -0.38 13.50
C ARG A 108 5.55 0.88 13.26
N ARG A 109 6.12 1.45 14.32
CA ARG A 109 6.97 2.64 14.22
C ARG A 109 8.18 2.36 13.30
N GLY A 110 8.44 3.25 12.36
CA GLY A 110 9.54 3.14 11.38
C GLY A 110 9.19 2.40 10.09
N PHE A 111 8.01 1.78 10.02
CA PHE A 111 7.51 1.11 8.81
C PHE A 111 6.60 2.05 8.04
N ALA A 112 6.65 1.97 6.71
CA ALA A 112 5.57 2.45 5.88
C ALA A 112 4.46 1.39 5.84
N VAL A 113 3.22 1.81 5.55
CA VAL A 113 2.11 0.88 5.35
C VAL A 113 1.16 1.40 4.30
N THR A 114 0.69 0.48 3.46
CA THR A 114 -0.24 0.79 2.38
C THR A 114 -1.65 0.28 2.69
N PHE A 115 -2.65 1.17 2.54
CA PHE A 115 -4.08 0.86 2.54
C PHE A 115 -4.68 1.28 1.20
N GLY A 116 -4.95 0.32 0.31
CA GLY A 116 -5.39 0.62 -1.05
C GLY A 116 -4.35 1.46 -1.79
N TYR A 117 -4.71 2.67 -2.21
CA TYR A 117 -3.78 3.61 -2.85
C TYR A 117 -3.07 4.57 -1.87
N VAL A 118 -3.36 4.50 -0.57
CA VAL A 118 -2.77 5.39 0.45
C VAL A 118 -1.55 4.74 1.07
N VAL A 119 -0.41 5.42 1.02
CA VAL A 119 0.84 5.06 1.69
C VAL A 119 1.04 5.99 2.88
N ASN A 120 1.28 5.40 4.06
CA ASN A 120 1.52 6.11 5.31
C ASN A 120 2.94 5.94 5.80
N GLY A 121 3.40 6.91 6.60
CA GLY A 121 4.72 6.84 7.24
C GLY A 121 5.86 6.93 6.24
N ALA A 122 5.74 7.73 5.19
CA ALA A 122 6.81 7.87 4.20
C ALA A 122 8.09 8.48 4.79
N ALA A 123 7.98 9.42 5.73
CA ALA A 123 9.11 10.06 6.37
C ALA A 123 9.84 9.14 7.35
N ASP A 124 11.12 9.43 7.57
CA ASP A 124 11.91 8.81 8.62
C ASP A 124 11.58 9.42 10.01
N GLN A 125 12.26 8.96 11.06
CA GLN A 125 12.01 9.42 12.44
C GLN A 125 12.24 10.93 12.64
N ASP A 126 13.10 11.54 11.82
CA ASP A 126 13.37 12.98 11.80
C ASP A 126 12.30 13.79 11.05
N GLY A 127 11.29 13.12 10.46
CA GLY A 127 10.23 13.74 9.68
C GLY A 127 10.64 14.06 8.24
N THR A 128 11.81 13.62 7.77
CA THR A 128 12.29 13.87 6.41
C THR A 128 12.11 12.65 5.51
N ILE A 129 11.84 12.89 4.22
CA ILE A 129 11.81 11.84 3.20
C ILE A 129 13.14 11.89 2.45
N ASN A 130 14.12 11.16 2.97
CA ASN A 130 15.41 10.96 2.31
C ASN A 130 15.27 10.00 1.10
N GLU A 131 16.35 9.84 0.34
CA GLU A 131 16.35 9.03 -0.89
C GLU A 131 15.97 7.56 -0.64
N ARG A 132 16.41 6.98 0.49
CA ARG A 132 16.05 5.62 0.87
C ARG A 132 14.55 5.50 1.13
N ARG A 133 13.96 6.44 1.87
CA ARG A 133 12.51 6.47 2.13
C ARG A 133 11.71 6.72 0.86
N ARG A 134 12.19 7.58 -0.03
CA ARG A 134 11.61 7.79 -1.36
C ARG A 134 11.63 6.50 -2.18
N LYS A 135 12.74 5.75 -2.17
CA LYS A 135 12.84 4.44 -2.82
C LYS A 135 11.85 3.44 -2.23
N LEU A 136 11.74 3.36 -0.90
CA LEU A 136 10.75 2.53 -0.22
C LEU A 136 9.34 2.84 -0.74
N VAL A 137 8.91 4.11 -0.75
CA VAL A 137 7.57 4.45 -1.25
C VAL A 137 7.38 4.07 -2.73
N THR A 138 8.36 4.39 -3.58
CA THR A 138 8.24 4.27 -5.04
C THR A 138 8.42 2.85 -5.57
N HIS A 139 9.18 2.01 -4.87
CA HIS A 139 9.55 0.68 -5.34
C HIS A 139 9.00 -0.45 -4.46
N HIS A 140 8.74 -0.20 -3.17
CA HIS A 140 8.17 -1.17 -2.24
C HIS A 140 6.66 -0.94 -2.09
N GLU A 141 6.27 0.20 -1.54
CA GLU A 141 4.85 0.49 -1.25
C GLU A 141 4.02 0.61 -2.53
N ASP A 142 4.59 1.11 -3.63
CA ASP A 142 3.92 1.08 -4.95
C ASP A 142 3.54 -0.36 -5.34
N GLN A 143 4.33 -1.37 -4.97
CA GLN A 143 3.94 -2.77 -5.23
C GLN A 143 2.71 -3.15 -4.43
N HIS A 144 2.60 -2.76 -3.16
CA HIS A 144 1.40 -3.04 -2.36
C HIS A 144 0.17 -2.32 -2.90
N VAL A 145 0.32 -1.08 -3.39
CA VAL A 145 -0.75 -0.36 -4.09
C VAL A 145 -1.21 -1.15 -5.32
N TRP A 146 -0.28 -1.63 -6.13
CA TRP A 146 -0.63 -2.40 -7.34
C TRP A 146 -1.12 -3.81 -7.05
N GLN A 147 -0.61 -4.48 -6.01
CA GLN A 147 -1.15 -5.74 -5.52
C GLN A 147 -2.60 -5.58 -5.07
N ALA A 148 -2.91 -4.52 -4.31
CA ALA A 148 -4.28 -4.19 -3.94
C ALA A 148 -5.18 -3.96 -5.18
N ARG A 149 -4.67 -3.27 -6.21
CA ARG A 149 -5.40 -3.05 -7.45
C ARG A 149 -5.63 -4.31 -8.28
N PHE A 150 -4.62 -5.17 -8.42
CA PHE A 150 -4.71 -6.36 -9.26
C PHE A 150 -5.53 -7.46 -8.60
N PHE A 151 -5.34 -7.69 -7.31
CA PHE A 151 -6.03 -8.76 -6.58
C PHE A 151 -7.32 -8.29 -5.90
N GLY A 152 -7.56 -6.97 -5.81
CA GLY A 152 -8.77 -6.39 -5.25
C GLY A 152 -9.04 -6.92 -3.83
N PRO A 153 -10.27 -7.42 -3.54
CA PRO A 153 -10.61 -7.95 -2.22
C PRO A 153 -9.84 -9.23 -1.85
N ILE A 154 -9.27 -9.94 -2.82
CA ILE A 154 -8.49 -11.16 -2.56
C ILE A 154 -7.16 -10.80 -1.88
N TYR A 155 -6.58 -9.63 -2.17
CA TYR A 155 -5.30 -9.20 -1.60
C TYR A 155 -5.26 -9.26 -0.06
N PRO A 156 -6.10 -8.50 0.67
CA PRO A 156 -6.04 -8.51 2.14
C PRO A 156 -6.38 -9.90 2.71
N ALA A 157 -7.27 -10.66 2.08
CA ALA A 157 -7.61 -12.02 2.52
C ALA A 157 -6.42 -12.98 2.38
N ALA A 158 -5.74 -12.96 1.22
CA ALA A 158 -4.57 -13.79 0.98
C ALA A 158 -3.39 -13.38 1.87
N TYR A 159 -3.15 -12.07 2.04
CA TYR A 159 -2.11 -11.55 2.91
C TYR A 159 -2.35 -11.96 4.37
N ALA A 160 -3.54 -11.69 4.90
CA ALA A 160 -3.88 -12.01 6.30
C ALA A 160 -3.93 -13.53 6.54
N GLY A 161 -4.45 -14.31 5.57
CA GLY A 161 -4.47 -15.77 5.65
C GLY A 161 -3.06 -16.36 5.70
N TRP A 162 -2.15 -15.87 4.84
CA TRP A 162 -0.74 -16.25 4.91
C TRP A 162 -0.12 -15.91 6.27
N PHE A 163 -0.34 -14.68 6.74
CA PHE A 163 0.19 -14.22 8.01
C PHE A 163 -0.32 -15.08 9.19
N ALA A 164 -1.62 -15.43 9.20
CA ALA A 164 -2.21 -16.28 10.23
C ALA A 164 -1.60 -17.69 10.24
N ILE A 165 -1.52 -18.34 9.08
CA ILE A 165 -0.90 -19.67 8.95
C ILE A 165 0.58 -19.61 9.35
N GLY A 166 1.31 -18.62 8.85
CA GLY A 166 2.73 -18.42 9.18
C GLY A 166 2.96 -18.20 10.67
N SER A 167 2.08 -17.46 11.35
CA SER A 167 2.15 -17.21 12.80
C SER A 167 1.94 -18.48 13.61
N ILE A 168 1.01 -19.34 13.21
CA ILE A 168 0.77 -20.65 13.83
C ILE A 168 2.02 -21.53 13.67
N VAL A 169 2.58 -21.60 12.46
CA VAL A 169 3.80 -22.38 12.17
C VAL A 169 5.00 -21.86 12.95
N ALA A 170 5.20 -20.54 13.00
CA ALA A 170 6.27 -19.90 13.77
C ALA A 170 6.16 -20.22 15.27
N THR A 171 4.95 -20.13 15.82
CA THR A 171 4.69 -20.44 17.24
C THR A 171 4.99 -21.90 17.54
N ALA A 172 4.54 -22.83 16.69
CA ALA A 172 4.84 -24.25 16.86
C ALA A 172 6.36 -24.52 16.83
N LYS A 173 7.08 -23.95 15.85
CA LYS A 173 8.54 -24.07 15.76
C LYS A 173 9.24 -23.50 16.98
N TRP A 174 8.84 -22.32 17.44
CA TRP A 174 9.40 -21.66 18.61
C TRP A 174 9.20 -22.48 19.89
N LEU A 175 8.03 -23.09 20.06
CA LEU A 175 7.73 -23.99 21.18
C LEU A 175 8.57 -25.28 21.14
N MET A 176 8.84 -25.83 19.94
CA MET A 176 9.59 -27.08 19.77
C MET A 176 11.11 -26.92 19.88
N HIS A 177 11.68 -25.78 19.50
CA HIS A 177 13.14 -25.58 19.39
C HIS A 177 13.73 -24.74 20.53
N GLY A 178 13.15 -24.80 21.74
CA GLY A 178 13.77 -24.26 22.95
C GLY A 178 13.78 -22.74 23.09
N ARG A 179 12.99 -22.01 22.28
CA ARG A 179 12.70 -20.57 22.48
C ARG A 179 13.94 -19.66 22.52
N ALA A 180 14.99 -20.00 21.78
CA ALA A 180 16.26 -19.25 21.77
C ALA A 180 16.14 -17.81 21.21
N THR A 181 15.12 -17.54 20.40
CA THR A 181 14.78 -16.23 19.83
C THR A 181 13.45 -15.71 20.38
N LYS A 182 13.14 -14.43 20.19
CA LYS A 182 11.80 -13.91 20.53
C LYS A 182 10.79 -14.49 19.56
N LEU A 183 9.60 -14.83 20.07
CA LEU A 183 8.50 -15.32 19.23
C LEU A 183 8.14 -14.34 18.11
N SER A 184 8.18 -13.03 18.38
CA SER A 184 7.96 -11.98 17.37
C SER A 184 8.91 -12.09 16.19
N ASP A 185 10.18 -12.45 16.42
CA ASP A 185 11.20 -12.51 15.38
C ASP A 185 10.99 -13.75 14.49
N GLU A 186 10.53 -14.86 15.09
CA GLU A 186 10.13 -16.06 14.34
C GLU A 186 8.85 -15.83 13.52
N ILE A 187 7.88 -15.09 14.07
CA ILE A 187 6.67 -14.69 13.35
C ILE A 187 7.03 -13.74 12.20
N ASP A 188 7.82 -12.71 12.44
CA ASP A 188 8.26 -11.78 11.39
C ASP A 188 8.97 -12.55 10.26
N ALA A 189 9.90 -13.44 10.59
CA ALA A 189 10.59 -14.26 9.59
C ALA A 189 9.64 -15.18 8.80
N THR A 190 8.70 -15.84 9.46
CA THR A 190 7.87 -16.91 8.85
C THR A 190 6.58 -16.39 8.20
N ALA A 191 5.93 -15.42 8.83
CA ALA A 191 4.61 -14.92 8.47
C ALA A 191 4.66 -13.62 7.68
N TYR A 192 5.61 -12.74 7.99
CA TYR A 192 5.75 -11.44 7.32
C TYR A 192 6.74 -11.51 6.15
N TYR A 193 8.04 -11.70 6.40
CA TYR A 193 9.05 -11.65 5.34
C TYR A 193 8.90 -12.75 4.30
N ARG A 194 8.39 -13.94 4.68
CA ARG A 194 8.09 -15.00 3.72
C ARG A 194 6.74 -14.85 3.02
N ASN A 195 5.93 -13.85 3.37
CA ASN A 195 4.72 -13.56 2.62
C ASN A 195 5.08 -13.24 1.16
N PRO A 196 4.48 -13.92 0.16
CA PRO A 196 4.80 -13.67 -1.24
C PRO A 196 4.66 -12.21 -1.68
N PHE A 197 3.73 -11.47 -1.07
CA PHE A 197 3.51 -10.05 -1.37
C PHE A 197 4.63 -9.16 -0.85
N GLU A 198 5.09 -9.39 0.39
CA GLU A 198 6.25 -8.72 0.99
C GLU A 198 7.54 -9.10 0.28
N TRP A 199 7.75 -10.39 0.03
CA TRP A 199 8.90 -10.89 -0.70
C TRP A 199 9.04 -10.25 -2.08
N HIS A 200 7.92 -10.09 -2.80
CA HIS A 200 7.87 -9.36 -4.06
C HIS A 200 8.23 -7.87 -3.88
N ALA A 201 7.62 -7.19 -2.90
CA ALA A 201 7.87 -5.77 -2.65
C ALA A 201 9.33 -5.47 -2.27
N TYR A 202 9.91 -6.26 -1.36
CA TYR A 202 11.33 -6.19 -0.97
C TYR A 202 12.28 -6.61 -2.08
N THR A 203 11.82 -7.39 -3.05
CA THR A 203 12.63 -7.65 -4.24
C THR A 203 12.66 -6.42 -5.14
N CYS A 204 11.52 -5.76 -5.34
CA CYS A 204 11.38 -4.61 -6.22
C CYS A 204 12.11 -3.35 -5.71
N ASP A 205 12.32 -3.22 -4.40
CA ASP A 205 13.10 -2.13 -3.80
C ASP A 205 14.59 -2.44 -3.60
N ASP A 206 15.06 -3.59 -4.11
CA ASP A 206 16.42 -4.14 -3.95
C ASP A 206 16.85 -4.29 -2.48
N ASN A 207 15.92 -4.54 -1.56
CA ASN A 207 16.19 -4.74 -0.14
C ASN A 207 15.86 -6.19 0.28
N TRP A 208 16.06 -7.17 -0.60
CA TRP A 208 15.91 -8.59 -0.28
C TRP A 208 17.27 -9.30 -0.13
N PRO A 209 17.53 -9.99 1.01
CA PRO A 209 16.72 -10.02 2.22
C PRO A 209 16.78 -8.68 2.98
N PRO A 210 15.74 -8.32 3.76
CA PRO A 210 15.72 -7.06 4.49
C PRO A 210 16.83 -6.99 5.55
N HIS A 211 17.39 -5.80 5.74
CA HIS A 211 18.44 -5.58 6.74
C HIS A 211 18.00 -6.02 8.14
N GLY A 212 18.83 -6.85 8.80
CA GLY A 212 18.57 -7.37 10.14
C GLY A 212 17.73 -8.65 10.18
N VAL A 213 17.35 -9.19 9.03
CA VAL A 213 16.68 -10.49 8.93
C VAL A 213 17.71 -11.58 8.62
N ASP A 214 17.62 -12.70 9.33
CA ASP A 214 18.42 -13.89 9.03
C ASP A 214 18.02 -14.48 7.67
N ALA A 215 18.92 -14.37 6.69
CA ALA A 215 18.70 -14.83 5.32
C ALA A 215 18.38 -16.33 5.22
N THR A 216 18.79 -17.14 6.20
CA THR A 216 18.51 -18.58 6.22
C THR A 216 17.04 -18.89 6.55
N LYS A 217 16.31 -17.93 7.11
CA LYS A 217 14.91 -18.10 7.53
C LYS A 217 13.90 -17.66 6.48
N VAL A 218 14.32 -16.95 5.44
CA VAL A 218 13.46 -16.40 4.40
C VAL A 218 13.69 -17.07 3.04
N TRP A 219 12.96 -16.64 1.99
CA TRP A 219 13.21 -17.11 0.63
C TRP A 219 14.66 -16.82 0.21
N ALA A 220 15.37 -17.86 -0.24
CA ALA A 220 16.80 -17.78 -0.54
C ALA A 220 17.14 -16.85 -1.71
N LYS A 221 16.21 -16.64 -2.65
CA LYS A 221 16.42 -15.82 -3.84
C LYS A 221 15.36 -14.72 -3.94
N PRO A 222 15.70 -13.54 -4.50
CA PRO A 222 14.70 -12.56 -4.87
C PRO A 222 13.74 -13.11 -5.93
N PHE A 223 12.56 -12.51 -6.04
CA PHE A 223 11.66 -12.73 -7.18
C PHE A 223 12.38 -12.34 -8.49
N ARG A 224 12.14 -13.06 -9.60
CA ARG A 224 12.95 -13.01 -10.84
C ARG A 224 13.50 -11.62 -11.20
N GLY A 225 14.82 -11.51 -11.43
CA GLY A 225 15.38 -10.54 -12.39
C GLY A 225 15.87 -9.17 -11.89
N SER A 226 16.02 -8.91 -10.58
CA SER A 226 16.75 -7.71 -10.11
C SER A 226 18.28 -7.86 -10.24
N SER A 227 18.76 -8.23 -11.43
CA SER A 227 20.12 -7.93 -11.84
C SER A 227 20.11 -6.58 -12.56
N LYS A 228 20.02 -5.49 -11.82
CA LYS A 228 20.60 -4.24 -12.29
C LYS A 228 21.93 -4.07 -11.59
N SER A 229 23.00 -4.44 -12.30
CA SER A 229 24.29 -3.78 -12.10
C SER A 229 24.05 -2.26 -12.07
N PRO A 230 24.73 -1.51 -11.20
CA PRO A 230 24.49 -0.09 -11.03
C PRO A 230 24.74 0.62 -12.37
N SER A 231 23.65 1.00 -13.05
CA SER A 231 23.76 1.87 -14.22
C SER A 231 24.12 3.25 -13.72
N SER A 232 25.28 3.71 -14.18
CA SER A 232 25.83 5.05 -14.02
C SER A 232 24.77 6.13 -14.32
N PRO A 233 24.85 7.30 -13.66
CA PRO A 233 23.93 8.40 -13.91
C PRO A 233 24.03 8.88 -15.37
N ARG A 234 22.88 9.15 -15.98
CA ARG A 234 22.73 10.07 -17.11
C ARG A 234 21.80 11.18 -16.70
#